data_AF-A0A8C1NZN5-F1
#
_entry.id   AF-A0A8C1NZN5-F1
#
_cell.length_a   1.000
_cell.length_b   1.000
_cell.length_c   1.000
_cell.angle_alpha   90.00
_cell.angle_beta   90.00
_cell.angle_gamma   90.00
#
_symmetry.space_group_name_H-M   'P 1'
#
loop_
_entity.id
_entity.type
_entity.pdbx_description
1 polymer ?
#
loop_
_entity_poly.entity_id
_entity_poly.type
_entity_poly.pdbx_seq_one_letter_code
_entity_poly.pdbx_strand_id
1 'polypeptide(L)'
;YVCERKDLLVNGCCNVNAPSSSQHVCKSCLANGCCSIYEYCVSCCLQPDKQPLLERFLNRAAEGFQNLFTAVEDHFELCLAKCRTSSQSVQHENTYRNPQAKYCYGESPPELLPI
;
A
#
# COMPACT_ATOMS: atom_id res chain seq x y z
N TYR A 1 2.97 -6.07 -10.91
CA TYR A 1 3.60 -7.36 -10.58
C TYR A 1 4.59 -7.15 -9.45
N VAL A 2 4.81 -8.18 -8.63
CA VAL A 2 5.90 -8.27 -7.67
C VAL A 2 6.75 -9.47 -8.05
N CYS A 3 8.07 -9.33 -7.97
CA CYS A 3 9.03 -10.37 -8.32
C CYS A 3 10.24 -10.28 -7.39
N GLU A 4 11.06 -11.34 -7.39
CA GLU A 4 12.37 -11.28 -6.78
C GLU A 4 13.30 -10.35 -7.58
N ARG A 5 14.29 -9.77 -6.90
CA ARG A 5 15.23 -8.82 -7.52
C ARG A 5 15.97 -9.41 -8.73
N LYS A 6 16.23 -10.71 -8.74
CA LYS A 6 16.91 -11.41 -9.85
C LYS A 6 16.08 -11.46 -11.14
N ASP A 7 14.76 -11.34 -11.02
CA ASP A 7 13.79 -11.40 -12.12
C ASP A 7 13.34 -10.00 -12.57
N LEU A 8 13.98 -8.95 -12.03
CA LEU A 8 13.80 -7.57 -12.45
C LEU A 8 14.56 -7.32 -13.75
N LEU A 9 13.85 -6.86 -14.79
CA LEU A 9 14.43 -6.50 -16.07
C LEU A 9 15.12 -5.12 -15.98
N VAL A 10 16.00 -4.85 -16.95
CA VAL A 10 16.74 -3.57 -17.04
C VAL A 10 15.84 -2.33 -17.18
N ASN A 11 14.61 -2.51 -17.65
CA ASN A 11 13.61 -1.45 -17.75
C ASN A 11 12.90 -1.14 -16.40
N GLY A 12 13.25 -1.84 -15.32
CA GLY A 12 12.63 -1.68 -14.00
C GLY A 12 11.32 -2.45 -13.82
N CYS A 13 10.89 -3.24 -14.81
CA CYS A 13 9.71 -4.09 -14.71
C CYS A 13 10.07 -5.54 -14.32
N CYS A 14 9.15 -6.23 -13.67
CA CYS A 14 9.29 -7.67 -13.43
C CYS A 14 9.16 -8.47 -14.73
N ASN A 15 9.98 -9.51 -14.88
CA ASN A 15 9.82 -10.49 -15.96
C ASN A 15 8.56 -11.31 -15.74
N VAL A 16 7.51 -11.08 -16.51
CA VAL A 16 6.21 -11.76 -16.38
C VAL A 16 6.27 -13.27 -16.60
N ASN A 17 7.31 -13.77 -17.27
CA ASN A 17 7.50 -15.20 -17.52
C ASN A 17 8.24 -15.92 -16.38
N ALA A 18 8.81 -15.17 -15.43
CA ALA A 18 9.50 -15.76 -14.29
C ALA A 18 8.48 -16.32 -13.29
N PRO A 19 8.70 -17.50 -12.71
CA PRO A 19 7.76 -18.12 -11.75
C PRO A 19 7.64 -17.34 -10.43
N SER A 20 8.60 -16.46 -10.11
CA SER A 20 8.56 -15.57 -8.95
C SER A 20 7.66 -14.34 -9.17
N SER A 21 7.33 -14.03 -10.43
CA SER A 21 6.51 -12.88 -10.78
C SER A 21 5.04 -13.18 -10.54
N SER A 22 4.40 -12.35 -9.74
CA SER A 22 2.99 -12.51 -9.37
C SER A 22 2.29 -11.16 -9.33
N GLN A 23 0.99 -11.16 -9.60
CA GLN A 23 0.14 -9.99 -9.39
C GLN A 23 -0.66 -10.17 -8.11
N HIS A 24 -1.17 -9.06 -7.58
CA HIS A 24 -2.18 -9.09 -6.54
C HIS A 24 -1.77 -9.83 -5.26
N VAL A 25 -0.48 -9.82 -4.92
CA VAL A 25 0.02 -10.54 -3.74
C VAL A 25 -0.31 -9.77 -2.46
N CYS A 26 -1.01 -10.43 -1.52
CA CYS A 26 -1.33 -9.89 -0.19
C CYS A 26 -0.69 -10.67 0.97
N LYS A 27 0.32 -11.51 0.72
CA LYS A 27 0.84 -12.50 1.70
C LYS A 27 1.32 -11.90 3.03
N SER A 28 1.77 -10.65 3.04
CA SER A 28 2.25 -9.96 4.24
C SER A 28 1.25 -8.97 4.83
N CYS A 29 0.02 -8.95 4.32
CA CYS A 29 -1.01 -8.01 4.71
C CYS A 29 -1.93 -8.62 5.77
N LEU A 30 -2.24 -7.81 6.78
CA LEU A 30 -3.23 -8.08 7.81
C LEU A 30 -4.63 -7.67 7.34
N ALA A 31 -5.65 -8.10 8.07
CA ALA A 31 -7.05 -7.84 7.73
C ALA A 31 -7.42 -6.34 7.69
N ASN A 32 -6.68 -5.50 8.41
CA ASN A 32 -6.85 -4.04 8.39
C ASN A 32 -6.25 -3.36 7.15
N GLY A 33 -5.69 -4.14 6.21
CA GLY A 33 -5.08 -3.61 4.98
C GLY A 33 -3.70 -2.98 5.20
N CYS A 34 -3.02 -3.32 6.30
CA CYS A 34 -1.63 -2.98 6.56
C CYS A 34 -0.72 -4.19 6.33
N CYS A 35 0.45 -3.97 5.76
CA CYS A 35 1.38 -5.00 5.35
C CYS A 35 2.80 -4.74 5.87
N SER A 36 3.59 -5.80 6.01
CA SER A 36 5.00 -5.70 6.42
C SER A 36 5.94 -5.33 5.27
N ILE A 37 5.52 -5.57 4.03
CA ILE A 37 6.29 -5.34 2.80
C ILE A 37 5.54 -4.34 1.91
N TYR A 38 6.24 -3.31 1.45
CA TYR A 38 5.67 -2.22 0.66
C TYR A 38 5.12 -2.70 -0.68
N GLU A 39 5.89 -3.49 -1.41
CA GLU A 39 5.52 -4.01 -2.74
C GLU A 39 4.26 -4.88 -2.65
N TYR A 40 4.09 -5.62 -1.55
CA TYR A 40 2.87 -6.40 -1.30
C TYR A 40 1.69 -5.50 -0.93
N CYS A 41 1.90 -4.42 -0.18
CA CYS A 41 0.84 -3.43 0.05
C CYS A 41 0.32 -2.87 -1.28
N VAL A 42 1.23 -2.39 -2.14
CA VAL A 42 0.87 -1.80 -3.44
C VAL A 42 0.20 -2.86 -4.32
N SER A 43 0.78 -4.05 -4.41
CA SER A 43 0.20 -5.13 -5.22
C SER A 43 -1.17 -5.57 -4.73
N CYS A 44 -1.40 -5.62 -3.41
CA CYS A 44 -2.68 -5.99 -2.82
C CYS A 44 -3.73 -4.89 -3.05
N CYS A 45 -3.34 -3.62 -2.90
CA CYS A 45 -4.19 -2.46 -3.14
C CYS A 45 -4.71 -2.38 -4.59
N LEU A 46 -3.90 -2.83 -5.56
CA LEU A 46 -4.27 -2.90 -6.97
C LEU A 46 -5.34 -3.95 -7.29
N GLN A 47 -5.70 -4.84 -6.35
CA GLN A 47 -6.75 -5.82 -6.62
C GLN A 47 -8.10 -5.13 -6.90
N PRO A 48 -8.88 -5.65 -7.86
CA PRO A 48 -10.18 -5.07 -8.21
C PRO A 48 -11.17 -5.11 -7.04
N ASP A 49 -11.05 -6.09 -6.15
CA ASP A 49 -11.90 -6.19 -4.95
C ASP A 49 -11.65 -5.09 -3.92
N LYS A 50 -10.56 -4.30 -4.05
CA LYS A 50 -10.25 -3.15 -3.19
C LYS A 50 -10.75 -1.82 -3.76
N GLN A 51 -11.25 -1.78 -5.00
CA GLN A 51 -11.80 -0.55 -5.59
C GLN A 51 -12.86 0.13 -4.71
N PRO A 52 -13.86 -0.58 -4.15
CA PRO A 52 -14.90 0.06 -3.34
C PRO A 52 -14.34 0.69 -2.05
N LEU A 53 -13.28 0.11 -1.48
CA LEU A 53 -12.61 0.65 -0.30
C LEU A 53 -11.85 1.93 -0.64
N LEU A 54 -11.17 1.95 -1.80
CA LEU A 54 -10.41 3.11 -2.25
C LEU A 54 -11.33 4.27 -2.63
N GLU A 55 -12.46 4.01 -3.28
CA GLU A 55 -13.47 5.02 -3.61
C GLU A 55 -14.04 5.68 -2.36
N ARG A 56 -14.40 4.90 -1.33
CA ARG A 56 -14.86 5.45 -0.04
C ARG A 56 -13.83 6.37 0.58
N PHE A 57 -12.57 5.93 0.56
CA PHE A 57 -11.48 6.74 1.06
C PHE A 57 -11.30 8.04 0.27
N LEU A 58 -11.36 7.99 -1.06
CA LEU A 58 -11.26 9.18 -1.92
C LEU A 58 -12.41 10.16 -1.67
N ASN A 59 -13.65 9.66 -1.55
CA ASN A 59 -14.80 10.50 -1.25
C ASN A 59 -14.65 11.22 0.10
N ARG A 60 -14.21 10.50 1.14
CA ARG A 60 -13.96 11.08 2.46
C ARG A 60 -12.77 12.05 2.47
N ALA A 61 -11.73 11.75 1.69
CA ALA A 61 -10.58 12.62 1.55
C ALA A 61 -10.93 13.90 0.80
N ALA A 62 -11.80 13.84 -0.21
CA ALA A 62 -12.27 15.02 -0.94
C ALA A 62 -13.02 16.02 -0.03
N GLU A 63 -13.67 15.54 1.03
CA GLU A 63 -14.33 16.39 2.04
C GLU A 63 -13.34 17.16 2.94
N GLY A 64 -12.13 16.64 3.16
CA GLY A 64 -11.16 17.21 4.11
C GLY A 64 -9.83 17.71 3.51
N PHE A 65 -9.44 17.22 2.35
CA PHE A 65 -8.12 17.39 1.74
C PHE A 65 -8.20 17.34 0.21
N GLN A 66 -8.83 18.36 -0.40
CA GLN A 66 -8.95 18.50 -1.87
C GLN A 66 -7.61 18.42 -2.62
N ASN A 67 -6.48 18.73 -1.97
CA ASN A 67 -5.16 18.82 -2.61
C ASN A 67 -4.27 17.56 -2.45
N LEU A 68 -4.66 16.56 -1.65
CA LEU A 68 -3.75 15.43 -1.36
C LEU A 68 -3.73 14.37 -2.48
N PHE A 69 -4.79 14.32 -3.29
CA PHE A 69 -4.97 13.33 -4.37
C PHE A 69 -5.15 13.94 -5.75
N THR A 70 -5.01 15.27 -5.90
CA THR A 70 -4.99 15.96 -7.20
C THR A 70 -3.80 15.57 -8.09
N ALA A 71 -2.78 14.92 -7.51
CA ALA A 71 -1.61 14.41 -8.22
C ALA A 71 -1.67 12.90 -8.53
N VAL A 72 -2.81 12.24 -8.28
CA VAL A 72 -2.98 10.81 -8.59
C VAL A 72 -3.68 10.68 -9.93
N GLU A 73 -2.94 10.28 -10.95
CA GLU A 73 -3.44 10.13 -12.32
C GLU A 73 -4.09 8.75 -12.54
N ASP A 74 -3.62 7.71 -11.84
CA ASP A 74 -4.12 6.35 -12.00
C ASP A 74 -4.25 5.56 -10.67
N HIS A 75 -4.87 4.38 -10.75
CA HIS A 75 -5.06 3.47 -9.61
C HIS A 75 -3.72 3.01 -9.02
N PHE A 76 -2.67 2.92 -9.84
CA PHE A 76 -1.35 2.52 -9.38
C PHE A 76 -0.71 3.59 -8.51
N GLU A 77 -0.75 4.85 -8.94
CA GLU A 77 -0.29 6.01 -8.18
C GLU A 77 -1.06 6.17 -6.87
N LEU A 78 -2.38 5.91 -6.88
CA LEU A 78 -3.18 5.90 -5.66
C LEU A 78 -2.61 4.91 -4.65
N CYS A 79 -2.35 3.68 -5.09
CA CYS A 79 -1.81 2.63 -4.24
C CYS A 79 -0.38 2.94 -3.78
N LEU A 80 0.46 3.53 -4.63
CA LEU A 80 1.79 3.99 -4.25
C LEU A 80 1.72 5.05 -3.14
N ALA A 81 0.84 6.04 -3.29
CA ALA A 81 0.66 7.12 -2.33
C ALA A 81 0.08 6.61 -1.00
N LYS A 82 -0.94 5.75 -1.05
CA LYS A 82 -1.59 5.18 0.13
C LYS A 82 -0.66 4.29 0.93
N CYS A 83 0.06 3.38 0.28
CA CYS A 83 0.95 2.44 0.95
C CYS A 83 2.21 3.08 1.55
N ARG A 84 2.54 4.34 1.20
CA ARG A 84 3.67 5.04 1.84
C ARG A 84 3.41 5.22 3.33
N THR A 85 4.46 5.07 4.13
CA THR A 85 4.40 5.35 5.57
C THR A 85 4.00 6.80 5.79
N SER A 86 3.03 7.04 6.67
CA SER A 86 2.50 8.36 6.99
C SER A 86 2.67 8.70 8.48
N SER A 87 2.45 9.96 8.84
CA SER A 87 2.42 10.39 10.26
C SER A 87 1.40 9.62 11.10
N GLN A 88 0.34 9.08 10.49
CA GLN A 88 -0.64 8.24 11.17
C GLN A 88 -0.12 6.85 11.52
N SER A 89 0.98 6.41 10.88
CA SER A 89 1.60 5.10 11.06
C SER A 89 2.60 5.09 12.22
N VAL A 90 2.90 6.26 12.78
CA VAL A 90 3.89 6.46 13.85
C VAL A 90 3.24 7.01 15.13
N GLN A 91 3.94 6.83 16.24
CA GLN A 91 3.69 7.37 17.57
C GLN A 91 4.94 8.13 18.00
N HIS A 92 4.75 9.28 18.65
CA HIS A 92 5.84 10.18 19.06
C HIS A 92 6.80 10.49 17.90
N GLU A 93 6.25 10.63 16.69
CA GLU A 93 6.92 11.00 15.43
C GLU A 93 8.00 10.03 14.92
N ASN A 94 8.50 9.10 15.75
CA ASN A 94 9.67 8.26 15.42
C ASN A 94 9.47 6.76 15.67
N THR A 95 8.36 6.34 16.29
CA THR A 95 8.11 4.91 16.59
C THR A 95 6.93 4.40 15.79
N TYR A 96 7.06 3.30 15.05
CA TYR A 96 5.92 2.72 14.35
C TYR A 96 4.87 2.21 15.34
N ARG A 97 3.59 2.48 15.07
CA ARG A 97 2.48 1.94 15.86
C ARG A 97 2.47 0.42 15.87
N ASN A 98 2.73 -0.16 14.70
CA ASN A 98 2.94 -1.59 14.53
C ASN A 98 4.23 -1.80 13.70
N PRO A 99 5.33 -2.25 14.32
CA PRO A 99 6.58 -2.51 13.61
C PRO A 99 6.48 -3.60 12.54
N GLN A 100 5.47 -4.47 12.61
CA GLN A 100 5.25 -5.55 11.65
C GLN A 100 4.29 -5.14 10.51
N ALA A 101 3.55 -4.05 10.63
CA ALA A 101 2.56 -3.63 9.63
C ALA A 101 2.68 -2.13 9.35
N LYS A 102 3.69 -1.76 8.57
CA LYS A 102 4.12 -0.36 8.35
C LYS A 102 3.44 0.32 7.15
N TYR A 103 3.02 -0.47 6.16
CA TYR A 103 2.53 0.03 4.87
C TYR A 103 1.05 -0.29 4.74
N CYS A 104 0.18 0.71 4.63
CA CYS A 104 -1.26 0.49 4.71
C CYS A 104 -2.01 1.08 3.52
N TYR A 105 -2.87 0.29 2.88
CA TYR A 105 -3.85 0.79 1.92
C TYR A 105 -5.24 0.95 2.54
N GLY A 106 -5.47 0.38 3.73
CA GLY A 106 -6.72 0.49 4.49
C GLY A 106 -7.04 1.92 4.95
N GLU A 107 -8.27 2.10 5.44
CA GLU A 107 -8.75 3.39 5.94
C GLU A 107 -8.21 3.75 7.33
N SER A 108 -7.96 2.73 8.15
CA SER A 108 -7.53 2.90 9.54
C SER A 108 -6.01 2.81 9.67
N PRO A 109 -5.39 3.59 10.57
CA PRO A 109 -3.97 3.43 10.87
C PRO A 109 -3.68 2.03 11.47
N PRO A 110 -2.42 1.56 11.42
CA PRO A 110 -2.04 0.33 12.10
C PRO A 110 -2.37 0.39 13.60
N GLU A 111 -2.76 -0.75 14.17
CA GLU A 111 -2.99 -0.88 15.60
C GLU A 111 -1.76 -0.45 16.40
N LEU A 112 -1.99 0.23 17.52
CA LEU A 112 -0.93 0.61 18.43
C LEU A 112 -0.56 -0.60 19.30
N LEU A 113 0.58 -1.21 19.04
CA LEU A 113 1.12 -2.28 19.87
C LEU A 113 1.89 -1.68 21.06
N PRO A 114 1.84 -2.32 22.24
CA PRO A 114 2.69 -1.93 23.36
C PRO A 114 4.16 -2.12 22.98
N ILE A 115 4.98 -1.18 23.43
CA ILE A 115 6.44 -1.12 23.21
C ILE A 115 7.14 -2.12 24.13
#